data_AF-A0A0A9D0M7-F1
#
_entry.id   AF-A0A0A9D0M7-F1
#
_cell.length_a   1.000
_cell.length_b   1.000
_cell.length_c   1.000
_cell.angle_alpha   90.00
_cell.angle_beta   90.00
_cell.angle_gamma   90.00
#
_symmetry.space_group_name_H-M   'P 1'
#
loop_
_entity.id
_entity.type
_entity.pdbx_description
1 polymer ?
#
loop_
_entity_poly.entity_id
_entity_poly.type
_entity_poly.pdbx_seq_one_letter_code
_entity_poly.pdbx_strand_id
1 'polypeptide(L)'
;MGEGFRALVADLLALPMPTVAAVTDHDAIVMRGSRGFLYMSEVDAGLKIIDYFAELLREKIPDAVTRRDLLLRGDKMTAAEAVWRGIVDAAVDGGVEEVVAAAVAAAEELAARGWDGEVVAEIRKAAWLAVWSKVKDHGAGAPAAARPRL
;
A
#
# COMPACT_ATOMS: atom_id res chain seq x y z
N MET A 1 0.16 4.72 -16.91
CA MET A 1 -0.82 3.96 -16.10
C MET A 1 -2.18 4.05 -16.78
N GLY A 2 -2.82 2.92 -17.09
CA GLY A 2 -4.10 2.85 -17.82
C GLY A 2 -5.29 2.46 -16.94
N GLU A 3 -6.46 2.27 -17.54
CA GLU A 3 -7.72 1.92 -16.84
C GLU A 3 -7.63 0.61 -16.04
N GLY A 4 -6.88 -0.39 -16.52
CA GLY A 4 -6.70 -1.65 -15.81
C GLY A 4 -6.00 -1.52 -14.45
N PHE A 5 -5.05 -0.57 -14.30
CA PHE A 5 -4.43 -0.32 -13.00
C PHE A 5 -5.40 0.39 -12.04
N ARG A 6 -6.27 1.26 -12.57
CA ARG A 6 -7.30 1.94 -11.79
C ARG A 6 -8.36 0.95 -11.27
N ALA A 7 -8.71 -0.06 -12.07
CA ALA A 7 -9.57 -1.17 -11.67
C ALA A 7 -8.93 -1.98 -10.53
N LEU A 8 -7.65 -2.33 -10.65
CA LEU A 8 -6.92 -3.06 -9.61
C LEU A 8 -6.91 -2.30 -8.27
N VAL A 9 -6.67 -0.98 -8.29
CA VAL A 9 -6.70 -0.15 -7.08
C VAL A 9 -8.10 -0.14 -6.45
N ALA A 10 -9.16 -0.07 -7.27
CA ALA A 10 -10.53 -0.15 -6.77
C ALA A 10 -10.84 -1.50 -6.12
N ASP A 11 -10.44 -2.61 -6.76
CA ASP A 11 -10.65 -3.96 -6.24
C ASP A 11 -9.86 -4.18 -4.94
N LEU A 12 -8.64 -3.65 -4.84
CA LEU A 12 -7.81 -3.70 -3.65
C LEU A 12 -8.44 -2.92 -2.48
N LEU A 13 -8.95 -1.71 -2.74
CA LEU A 13 -9.65 -0.92 -1.72
C LEU A 13 -10.94 -1.58 -1.25
N ALA A 14 -11.59 -2.38 -2.12
CA ALA A 14 -12.79 -3.12 -1.81
C ALA A 14 -12.54 -4.53 -1.23
N LEU A 15 -11.29 -4.96 -1.08
CA LEU A 15 -10.97 -6.32 -0.67
C LEU A 15 -11.40 -6.59 0.79
N PRO A 16 -12.25 -7.61 1.05
CA PRO A 16 -12.85 -7.85 2.36
C PRO A 16 -11.93 -8.65 3.30
N MET A 17 -10.65 -8.26 3.38
CA MET A 17 -9.67 -8.83 4.30
C MET A 17 -8.51 -7.85 4.54
N PRO A 18 -7.85 -7.89 5.71
CA PRO A 18 -6.62 -7.13 5.94
C PRO A 18 -5.52 -7.49 4.91
N THR A 19 -4.75 -6.51 4.45
CA THR A 19 -3.66 -6.76 3.49
C THR A 19 -2.31 -6.36 4.07
N VAL A 20 -1.34 -7.27 4.01
CA VAL A 20 0.05 -7.00 4.41
C VAL A 20 0.92 -7.17 3.17
N ALA A 21 1.78 -6.19 2.87
CA ALA A 21 2.76 -6.32 1.81
C ALA A 21 4.16 -6.52 2.36
N ALA A 22 4.75 -7.64 1.93
CA ALA A 22 6.19 -7.81 1.92
C ALA A 22 6.75 -6.99 0.73
N VAL A 23 7.22 -5.79 1.03
CA VAL A 23 7.72 -4.72 0.13
C VAL A 23 6.64 -3.76 -0.44
N THR A 24 6.93 -2.48 -0.25
CA THR A 24 6.26 -1.21 -0.59
C THR A 24 4.97 -1.29 -1.42
N ASP A 25 3.79 -1.12 -0.78
CA ASP A 25 2.57 -0.40 -1.26
C ASP A 25 1.21 -0.87 -0.65
N HIS A 26 1.11 -1.34 0.61
CA HIS A 26 -0.19 -1.83 1.20
C HIS A 26 -0.42 -1.49 2.70
N ASP A 27 -1.53 -1.97 3.31
CA ASP A 27 -2.05 -1.54 4.64
C ASP A 27 -1.09 -1.77 5.82
N ALA A 28 -0.20 -2.76 5.71
CA ALA A 28 0.95 -2.94 6.58
C ALA A 28 2.18 -3.26 5.73
N ILE A 29 3.32 -2.62 5.99
CA ILE A 29 4.50 -2.70 5.15
C ILE A 29 5.69 -3.24 5.95
N VAL A 30 6.27 -4.32 5.43
CA VAL A 30 7.54 -4.87 5.92
C VAL A 30 8.58 -4.73 4.81
N MET A 31 9.68 -4.05 5.12
CA MET A 31 10.74 -3.75 4.16
C MET A 31 12.07 -4.37 4.58
N ARG A 32 12.82 -4.89 3.61
CA ARG A 32 14.13 -5.50 3.86
C ARG A 32 15.16 -4.44 4.27
N GLY A 33 15.70 -4.52 5.48
CA GLY A 33 16.67 -3.58 6.06
C GLY A 33 17.96 -3.43 5.24
N SER A 34 18.52 -4.55 4.77
CA SER A 34 19.88 -4.58 4.19
C SER A 34 19.99 -4.12 2.73
N ARG A 35 18.90 -4.10 1.96
CA ARG A 35 18.91 -3.73 0.51
C ARG A 35 17.65 -3.02 0.01
N GLY A 36 16.61 -2.89 0.83
CA GLY A 36 15.39 -2.20 0.42
C GLY A 36 15.65 -0.70 0.34
N PHE A 37 15.20 -0.08 -0.76
CA PHE A 37 15.00 1.36 -0.82
C PHE A 37 13.65 1.68 -1.47
N LEU A 38 12.95 2.68 -0.95
CA LEU A 38 11.81 3.30 -1.60
C LEU A 38 12.33 4.34 -2.58
N TYR A 39 11.97 4.20 -3.84
CA TYR A 39 12.39 5.09 -4.92
C TYR A 39 11.31 5.15 -5.98
N MET A 40 11.02 6.37 -6.44
CA MET A 40 10.05 6.63 -7.48
C MET A 40 10.78 7.12 -8.72
N SER A 41 10.75 6.30 -9.77
CA SER A 41 11.48 6.52 -11.00
C SER A 41 10.74 7.44 -11.97
N GLU A 42 9.54 7.89 -11.66
CA GLU A 42 8.67 8.64 -12.57
C GLU A 42 9.34 9.90 -13.10
N VAL A 43 10.04 10.66 -12.26
CA VAL A 43 10.78 11.86 -12.71
C VAL A 43 11.96 11.48 -13.60
N ASP A 44 12.72 10.46 -13.24
CA ASP A 44 13.88 10.01 -14.04
C ASP A 44 13.45 9.37 -15.36
N ALA A 45 12.29 8.72 -15.39
CA ALA A 45 11.69 8.09 -16.56
C ALA A 45 10.83 9.05 -17.40
N GLY A 46 10.65 10.31 -16.98
CA GLY A 46 9.81 11.30 -17.66
C GLY A 46 8.32 10.94 -17.69
N LEU A 47 7.85 10.13 -16.74
CA LEU A 47 6.47 9.70 -16.62
C LEU A 47 5.65 10.69 -15.81
N LYS A 48 4.42 10.93 -16.25
CA LYS A 48 3.47 11.78 -15.52
C LYS A 48 2.77 10.96 -14.45
N ILE A 49 2.81 11.46 -13.22
CA ILE A 49 1.94 10.99 -12.15
C ILE A 49 0.51 11.45 -12.46
N ILE A 50 -0.39 10.49 -12.57
CA ILE A 50 -1.82 10.72 -12.84
C ILE A 50 -2.59 10.96 -11.53
N ASP A 51 -3.81 11.51 -11.66
CA ASP A 51 -4.50 12.14 -10.53
C ASP A 51 -4.78 11.21 -9.33
N TYR A 52 -5.25 9.98 -9.55
CA TYR A 52 -5.57 9.05 -8.47
C TYR A 52 -4.31 8.54 -7.78
N PHE A 53 -3.22 8.42 -8.53
CA PHE A 53 -1.93 7.99 -7.97
C PHE A 53 -1.31 9.13 -7.15
N ALA A 54 -1.46 10.38 -7.60
CA ALA A 54 -1.07 11.54 -6.79
C ALA A 54 -1.84 11.61 -5.46
N GLU A 55 -3.14 11.31 -5.45
CA GLU A 55 -3.91 11.23 -4.20
C GLU A 55 -3.45 10.08 -3.32
N LEU A 56 -3.20 8.89 -3.88
CA LEU A 56 -2.69 7.76 -3.12
C LEU A 56 -1.38 8.12 -2.39
N LEU A 57 -0.46 8.77 -3.10
CA LEU A 57 0.81 9.24 -2.53
C LEU A 57 0.61 10.33 -1.46
N ARG A 58 -0.40 11.19 -1.62
CA ARG A 58 -0.74 12.22 -0.64
C ARG A 58 -1.27 11.62 0.67
N GLU A 59 -2.13 10.61 0.56
CA GLU A 59 -2.71 9.92 1.72
C GLU A 59 -1.67 9.02 2.42
N LYS A 60 -0.78 8.36 1.66
CA LYS A 60 0.26 7.47 2.22
C LYS A 60 1.50 8.20 2.73
N ILE A 61 1.85 9.34 2.13
CA ILE A 61 3.01 10.16 2.49
C ILE A 61 2.51 11.55 2.86
N PRO A 62 1.92 11.73 4.06
CA PRO A 62 1.33 13.01 4.46
C PRO A 62 2.39 14.12 4.58
N ASP A 63 3.61 13.78 5.00
CA ASP A 63 4.71 14.73 5.10
C ASP A 63 5.12 15.28 3.72
N ALA A 64 4.91 16.58 3.52
CA ALA A 64 5.14 17.24 2.25
C ALA A 64 6.64 17.28 1.87
N VAL A 65 7.54 17.31 2.86
CA VAL A 65 8.99 17.29 2.61
C VAL A 65 9.40 15.94 2.05
N THR A 66 9.01 14.86 2.73
CA THR A 66 9.25 13.48 2.30
C THR A 66 8.64 13.20 0.93
N ARG A 67 7.41 13.65 0.70
CA ARG A 67 6.75 13.50 -0.61
C ARG A 67 7.50 14.26 -1.70
N ARG A 68 7.99 15.47 -1.45
CA ARG A 68 8.81 16.23 -2.40
C ARG A 68 10.14 15.51 -2.69
N ASP A 69 10.81 15.04 -1.66
CA ASP A 69 12.12 14.39 -1.78
C ASP A 69 11.99 13.08 -2.59
N LEU A 70 10.93 12.29 -2.34
CA LEU A 70 10.66 11.08 -3.11
C LEU A 70 10.21 11.37 -4.54
N LEU A 71 9.24 12.28 -4.74
CA LEU A 71 8.59 12.47 -6.04
C LEU A 71 9.33 13.41 -6.98
N LEU A 72 10.00 14.44 -6.46
CA LEU A 72 10.59 15.49 -7.29
C LEU A 72 12.12 15.45 -7.30
N ARG A 73 12.75 14.92 -6.24
CA ARG A 73 14.21 14.76 -6.20
C ARG A 73 14.66 13.36 -6.61
N GLY A 74 13.77 12.37 -6.60
CA GLY A 74 14.11 10.98 -6.88
C GLY A 74 15.00 10.37 -5.80
N ASP A 75 14.93 10.88 -4.57
CA ASP A 75 15.77 10.43 -3.48
C ASP A 75 15.45 8.96 -3.15
N LYS A 76 16.49 8.13 -3.01
CA LYS A 76 16.36 6.73 -2.59
C LYS A 76 16.32 6.68 -1.07
N MET A 77 15.17 6.33 -0.50
CA MET A 77 14.99 6.19 0.95
C MET A 77 15.26 4.76 1.39
N THR A 78 16.19 4.58 2.32
CA THR A 78 16.45 3.27 2.94
C THR A 78 15.26 2.78 3.76
N ALA A 79 15.22 1.49 4.08
CA ALA A 79 14.17 0.92 4.93
C ALA A 79 14.07 1.60 6.30
N ALA A 80 15.22 1.91 6.92
CA ALA A 80 15.28 2.61 8.20
C ALA A 80 14.71 4.03 8.10
N GLU A 81 15.03 4.76 7.02
CA GLU A 81 14.47 6.09 6.78
C GLU A 81 12.97 6.04 6.50
N ALA A 82 12.50 5.04 5.76
CA ALA A 82 11.08 4.86 5.47
C ALA A 82 10.27 4.56 6.74
N VAL A 83 10.82 3.77 7.66
CA VAL A 83 10.23 3.54 9.00
C VAL A 83 10.25 4.81 9.83
N TRP A 84 11.39 5.53 9.90
CA TRP A 84 11.50 6.77 10.66
C TRP A 84 10.50 7.85 10.18
N ARG A 85 10.22 7.89 8.87
CA ARG A 85 9.26 8.81 8.25
C ARG A 85 7.81 8.30 8.29
N GLY A 86 7.56 7.13 8.87
CA GLY A 86 6.22 6.54 9.00
C GLY A 86 5.60 6.11 7.67
N ILE A 87 6.42 5.87 6.64
CA ILE A 87 5.96 5.36 5.34
C ILE A 87 5.82 3.83 5.40
N VAL A 88 6.60 3.18 6.26
CA VAL A 88 6.68 1.72 6.41
C VAL A 88 6.55 1.38 7.90
N ASP A 89 5.82 0.31 8.23
CA ASP A 89 5.58 -0.08 9.62
C ASP A 89 6.79 -0.77 10.26
N ALA A 90 7.54 -1.58 9.50
CA ALA A 90 8.71 -2.27 10.00
C ALA A 90 9.81 -2.48 8.95
N ALA A 91 11.07 -2.35 9.40
CA ALA A 91 12.24 -2.79 8.67
C ALA A 91 12.73 -4.11 9.27
N VAL A 92 12.85 -5.15 8.44
CA VAL A 92 13.32 -6.47 8.84
C VAL A 92 14.73 -6.69 8.34
N ASP A 93 15.65 -6.87 9.28
CA ASP A 93 17.03 -7.25 9.00
C ASP A 93 17.08 -8.75 8.67
N GLY A 94 17.38 -9.07 7.41
CA GLY A 94 17.40 -10.46 6.95
C GLY A 94 17.49 -10.63 5.44
N GLY A 95 17.37 -11.89 5.01
CA GLY A 95 17.12 -12.31 3.64
C GLY A 95 15.67 -12.06 3.20
N VAL A 96 15.32 -12.59 2.02
CA VAL A 96 13.94 -12.47 1.48
C VAL A 96 12.98 -13.33 2.30
N GLU A 97 13.43 -14.50 2.74
CA GLU A 97 12.63 -15.46 3.49
C GLU A 97 12.17 -14.90 4.84
N GLU A 98 13.05 -14.17 5.53
CA GLU A 98 12.74 -13.55 6.81
C GLU A 98 11.75 -12.39 6.67
N VAL A 99 11.83 -11.62 5.58
CA VAL A 99 10.86 -10.56 5.27
C VAL A 99 9.50 -11.14 4.96
N VAL A 100 9.45 -12.23 4.18
CA VAL A 100 8.19 -12.94 3.89
C VAL A 100 7.62 -13.54 5.17
N ALA A 101 8.43 -14.18 6.01
CA ALA A 101 8.00 -14.75 7.28
C ALA A 101 7.42 -13.67 8.22
N ALA A 102 8.06 -12.50 8.30
CA ALA A 102 7.56 -11.38 9.09
C ALA A 102 6.24 -10.82 8.56
N ALA A 103 6.08 -10.71 7.24
CA ALA A 103 4.82 -10.28 6.63
C ALA A 103 3.69 -11.30 6.84
N VAL A 104 3.99 -12.60 6.74
CA VAL A 104 3.01 -13.66 7.03
C VAL A 104 2.61 -13.62 8.51
N ALA A 105 3.56 -13.49 9.43
CA ALA A 105 3.26 -13.39 10.86
C ALA A 105 2.35 -12.18 11.17
N ALA A 106 2.61 -11.01 10.57
CA ALA A 106 1.75 -9.84 10.71
C ALA A 106 0.35 -10.06 10.12
N ALA A 107 0.25 -10.77 8.98
CA ALA A 107 -1.02 -11.12 8.37
C ALA A 107 -1.83 -12.10 9.25
N GLU A 108 -1.17 -13.10 9.83
CA GLU A 108 -1.77 -14.04 10.77
C GLU A 108 -2.28 -13.34 12.03
N GLU A 109 -1.53 -12.38 12.59
CA GLU A 109 -1.96 -11.58 13.73
C GLU A 109 -3.24 -10.78 13.42
N LEU A 110 -3.31 -10.16 12.24
CA LEU A 110 -4.50 -9.44 11.78
C LEU A 110 -5.67 -10.38 11.51
N ALA A 111 -5.42 -11.54 10.91
CA ALA A 111 -6.46 -12.54 10.65
C ALA A 111 -7.07 -13.09 11.94
N ALA A 112 -6.24 -13.33 12.98
CA ALA A 112 -6.67 -13.82 14.28
C ALA A 112 -7.63 -12.88 15.01
N ARG A 113 -7.78 -11.63 14.56
CA ARG A 113 -8.78 -10.68 15.09
C ARG A 113 -10.22 -11.07 14.75
N GLY A 114 -10.44 -11.90 13.72
CA GLY A 114 -11.76 -12.38 13.33
C GLY A 114 -12.73 -11.27 12.90
N TRP A 115 -12.23 -10.19 12.29
CA TRP A 115 -13.06 -9.08 11.85
C TRP A 115 -13.98 -9.46 10.69
N ASP A 116 -15.14 -8.82 10.62
CA ASP A 116 -16.00 -8.92 9.46
C ASP A 116 -15.33 -8.25 8.25
N GLY A 117 -15.07 -9.04 7.21
CA GLY A 117 -14.38 -8.58 6.01
C GLY A 117 -15.08 -7.43 5.30
N GLU A 118 -16.41 -7.40 5.27
CA GLU A 118 -17.17 -6.31 4.65
C GLU A 118 -16.98 -5.01 5.43
N VAL A 119 -16.96 -5.11 6.77
CA VAL A 119 -16.70 -3.95 7.64
C VAL A 119 -15.28 -3.44 7.42
N VAL A 120 -14.28 -4.32 7.28
CA VAL A 120 -12.90 -3.94 6.97
C VAL A 120 -12.83 -3.22 5.62
N ALA A 121 -13.50 -3.73 4.59
CA ALA A 121 -13.53 -3.11 3.27
C ALA A 121 -14.18 -1.72 3.30
N GLU A 122 -15.31 -1.55 3.98
CA GLU A 122 -15.98 -0.25 4.10
C GLU A 122 -15.16 0.77 4.90
N ILE A 123 -14.51 0.33 5.99
CA ILE A 123 -13.58 1.19 6.75
C ILE A 123 -12.40 1.59 5.87
N ARG A 124 -11.85 0.68 5.06
CA ARG A 124 -10.74 0.98 4.14
C ARG A 124 -11.14 2.03 3.09
N LYS A 125 -12.31 1.87 2.47
CA LYS A 125 -12.86 2.85 1.51
C LYS A 125 -13.06 4.22 2.17
N ALA A 126 -13.54 4.25 3.40
CA ALA A 126 -13.73 5.49 4.15
C ALA A 126 -12.40 6.15 4.56
N ALA A 127 -11.41 5.37 4.97
CA ALA A 127 -10.07 5.84 5.33
C ALA A 127 -9.35 6.52 4.15
N TRP A 128 -9.56 6.02 2.93
CA TRP A 128 -8.99 6.58 1.71
C TRP A 128 -10.06 7.13 0.76
N LEU A 129 -11.01 7.90 1.29
CA LEU A 129 -12.16 8.41 0.54
C LEU A 129 -11.77 9.20 -0.72
N ALA A 130 -10.72 10.02 -0.65
CA ALA A 130 -10.23 10.80 -1.79
C ALA A 130 -9.76 9.89 -2.94
N VAL A 131 -9.03 8.81 -2.61
CA VAL A 131 -8.59 7.80 -3.58
C VAL A 131 -9.79 7.01 -4.09
N TRP A 132 -10.66 6.53 -3.19
CA TRP A 132 -11.86 5.77 -3.53
C TRP A 132 -12.77 6.53 -4.49
N SER A 133 -13.02 7.82 -4.26
CA SER A 133 -13.85 8.66 -5.14
C SER A 133 -13.34 8.71 -6.58
N LYS A 134 -12.03 8.52 -6.77
CA LYS A 134 -11.37 8.54 -8.06
C LYS A 134 -11.30 7.15 -8.69
N VAL A 135 -11.53 6.06 -7.99
CA VAL A 135 -11.36 4.70 -8.58
C VAL A 135 -12.61 3.83 -8.53
N LYS A 136 -13.61 4.16 -7.71
CA LYS A 136 -14.80 3.33 -7.45
C LYS A 136 -15.55 2.84 -8.69
N ASP A 137 -15.57 3.64 -9.77
CA ASP A 137 -16.33 3.33 -10.99
C ASP A 137 -15.55 2.42 -11.96
N HIS A 138 -14.31 2.02 -11.59
CA HIS A 138 -13.43 1.21 -12.41
C HIS A 138 -13.23 -0.22 -11.89
N GLY A 139 -13.67 -0.53 -10.67
CA GLY A 139 -13.52 -1.87 -10.10
C GLY A 139 -14.34 -2.90 -10.86
N ALA A 140 -13.81 -4.12 -10.96
CA ALA A 140 -14.61 -5.26 -11.38
C ALA A 140 -15.50 -5.61 -10.19
N GLY A 141 -16.70 -4.98 -10.11
CA GLY A 141 -17.62 -5.09 -8.99
C GLY A 141 -17.55 -6.46 -8.32
N ALA A 142 -17.26 -6.48 -7.02
CA ALA A 142 -16.78 -7.66 -6.32
C ALA A 142 -17.60 -8.90 -6.71
N PRO A 143 -16.97 -10.03 -7.12
CA PRO A 143 -17.70 -11.27 -7.19
C PRO A 143 -18.31 -11.51 -5.81
N ALA A 144 -19.58 -11.90 -5.76
CA ALA A 144 -20.25 -12.32 -4.55
C ALA A 144 -19.54 -13.58 -4.00
N ALA A 145 -18.40 -13.39 -3.36
CA ALA A 145 -17.60 -14.45 -2.80
C ALA A 145 -18.24 -14.84 -1.48
N ALA A 146 -18.64 -16.11 -1.38
CA ALA A 146 -19.12 -16.70 -0.15
C ALA A 146 -18.16 -16.36 1.00
N ARG A 147 -18.71 -15.85 2.11
CA ARG A 147 -17.99 -15.50 3.35
C ARG A 147 -16.75 -16.39 3.57
N PRO A 148 -15.54 -15.89 3.30
CA PRO A 148 -14.35 -16.54 3.83
C PRO A 148 -14.38 -16.24 5.32
N ARG A 149 -14.60 -17.27 6.13
CA ARG A 149 -14.23 -17.18 7.54
C ARG A 149 -12.70 -17.24 7.55
N LEU A 150 -12.06 -16.12 7.86
CA LEU A 150 -10.68 -16.09 8.34
C LEU A 150 -10.66 -16.60 9.78
#